data_AF-A0A1C6LWJ8-F1
#
_entry.id   AF-A0A1C6LWJ8-F1
#
_cell.length_a   1.000
_cell.length_b   1.000
_cell.length_c   1.000
_cell.angle_alpha   90.00
_cell.angle_beta   90.00
_cell.angle_gamma   90.00
#
_symmetry.space_group_name_H-M   'P 1'
#
loop_
_entity.id
_entity.type
_entity.pdbx_description
1 polymer ?
#
loop_
_entity_poly.entity_id
_entity_poly.type
_entity_poly.pdbx_seq_one_letter_code
_entity_poly.pdbx_strand_id
1 'polypeptide(L)'
;KLTVNAAPEPIKKGKTLTVTGALTRANWDTEKYAGYTSQPVKLQYQKRGSTAWSTVKTVKSDGRGNLKTTVKATADGSFRYSFAGTSTTPAVNSGADYVDVR
;
A
#
# COMPACT_ATOMS: atom_id res chain seq x y z
N LYS A 1 10.99 5.16 -0.74
CA LYS A 1 10.54 4.04 0.12
C LYS A 1 9.02 3.95 0.05
N LEU A 2 8.45 2.75 0.20
CA LEU A 2 7.02 2.53 0.24
C LEU A 2 6.69 1.54 1.36
N THR A 3 5.68 1.86 2.18
CA THR A 3 5.23 1.03 3.31
C THR A 3 3.76 0.66 3.18
N VAL A 4 3.35 -0.38 3.90
CA VAL A 4 1.97 -0.84 4.00
C VAL A 4 1.69 -1.29 5.44
N ASN A 5 0.47 -1.09 5.90
CA ASN A 5 -0.09 -1.63 7.14
C ASN A 5 -1.60 -1.79 6.98
N ALA A 6 -2.12 -3.00 7.09
CA ALA A 6 -3.53 -3.37 7.03
C ALA A 6 -4.05 -3.65 8.46
N ALA A 7 -5.20 -3.07 8.82
CA ALA A 7 -5.76 -3.21 10.16
C ALA A 7 -7.29 -2.99 10.16
N PRO A 8 -8.04 -3.53 11.13
CA PRO A 8 -7.61 -4.43 12.21
C PRO A 8 -7.34 -5.85 11.72
N GLU A 9 -6.53 -6.58 12.49
CA GLU A 9 -6.20 -7.98 12.24
C GLU A 9 -6.09 -8.73 13.58
N PRO A 10 -6.69 -9.92 13.73
CA PRO A 10 -7.56 -10.61 12.77
C PRO A 10 -8.90 -9.87 12.55
N ILE A 11 -9.56 -10.10 11.42
CA ILE A 11 -10.80 -9.41 11.04
C ILE A 11 -11.88 -10.36 10.54
N LYS A 12 -13.14 -10.08 10.86
CA LYS A 12 -14.26 -10.88 10.36
C LYS A 12 -14.48 -10.70 8.85
N LYS A 13 -14.81 -11.77 8.15
CA LYS A 13 -15.20 -11.72 6.73
C LYS A 13 -16.32 -10.71 6.48
N GLY A 14 -16.19 -9.95 5.39
CA GLY A 14 -17.11 -8.89 4.97
C GLY A 14 -16.96 -7.57 5.74
N LYS A 15 -16.12 -7.51 6.77
CA LYS A 15 -15.82 -6.26 7.47
C LYS A 15 -14.82 -5.42 6.67
N THR A 16 -14.81 -4.13 7.01
CA THR A 16 -13.97 -3.14 6.37
C THR A 16 -12.64 -3.07 7.12
N LEU A 17 -11.53 -3.29 6.41
CA LEU A 17 -10.20 -3.03 6.91
C LEU A 17 -9.66 -1.72 6.31
N THR A 18 -8.80 -1.04 7.05
CA THR A 18 -8.06 0.14 6.61
C THR A 18 -6.64 -0.28 6.25
N VAL A 19 -6.22 0.04 5.04
CA VAL A 19 -4.82 -0.07 4.62
C VAL A 19 -4.22 1.33 4.62
N THR A 20 -3.08 1.45 5.29
CA THR A 20 -2.30 2.68 5.43
C THR A 20 -0.87 2.44 4.93
N GLY A 21 -0.17 3.51 4.61
CA GLY A 21 1.21 3.45 4.15
C GLY A 21 1.78 4.83 3.90
N ALA A 22 3.03 4.89 3.44
CA ALA A 22 3.66 6.14 3.03
C ALA A 22 4.57 5.90 1.82
N LEU A 23 4.45 6.76 0.81
CA LEU A 23 5.38 6.87 -0.30
C LEU A 23 6.33 8.04 -0.02
N THR A 24 7.62 7.75 0.08
CA THR A 24 8.65 8.77 0.27
C THR A 24 9.71 8.71 -0.82
N ARG A 25 10.28 9.86 -1.15
CA ARG A 25 11.35 10.02 -2.13
C ARG A 25 12.54 10.73 -1.47
N ALA A 26 13.75 10.43 -1.92
CA ALA A 26 14.92 11.17 -1.52
C ALA A 26 14.76 12.65 -1.89
N ASN A 27 15.10 13.53 -0.96
CA ASN A 27 15.17 14.96 -1.14
C ASN A 27 16.65 15.34 -0.95
N TRP A 28 17.27 15.81 -2.03
CA TRP A 28 18.70 16.14 -2.06
C TRP A 28 19.01 17.48 -1.37
N ASP A 29 18.05 18.39 -1.26
CA ASP A 29 18.23 19.67 -0.56
C ASP A 29 18.35 19.47 0.96
N THR A 30 17.69 18.44 1.49
CA THR A 30 17.63 18.16 2.93
C THR A 30 18.36 16.89 3.34
N GLU A 31 18.95 16.18 2.37
CA GLU A 31 19.58 14.86 2.52
C GLU A 31 18.71 13.82 3.25
N LYS A 32 17.38 13.96 3.16
CA LYS A 32 16.39 13.14 3.87
C LYS A 32 15.35 12.57 2.91
N TYR A 33 14.58 11.58 3.37
CA TYR A 33 13.39 11.16 2.66
C TYR A 33 12.21 12.07 3.01
N ALA A 34 11.58 12.65 1.99
CA ALA A 34 10.38 13.45 2.11
C ALA A 34 9.17 12.72 1.50
N GLY A 35 7.96 13.11 1.92
CA GLY A 35 6.72 12.58 1.35
C GLY A 35 6.63 12.85 -0.14
N TYR A 36 6.40 11.80 -0.95
CA TYR A 36 6.21 11.97 -2.38
C TYR A 36 4.72 12.14 -2.67
N THR A 37 4.32 13.38 -2.91
CA THR A 37 2.92 13.79 -2.91
C THR A 37 2.25 13.60 -4.28
N SER A 38 0.92 13.54 -4.29
CA SER A 38 0.10 13.50 -5.50
C SER A 38 0.38 12.35 -6.47
N GLN A 39 1.00 11.26 -6.00
CA GLN A 39 1.36 10.13 -6.85
C GLN A 39 0.27 9.05 -6.83
N PRO A 40 -0.07 8.46 -7.99
CA PRO A 40 -0.94 7.28 -8.02
C PRO A 40 -0.18 6.05 -7.51
N VAL A 41 -0.73 5.39 -6.50
CA VAL A 41 -0.19 4.16 -5.90
C VAL A 41 -1.27 3.09 -5.88
N LYS A 42 -0.95 1.91 -6.40
CA LYS A 42 -1.86 0.77 -6.47
C LYS A 42 -1.82 0.00 -5.16
N LEU A 43 -2.97 -0.19 -4.52
CA LEU A 43 -3.13 -1.21 -3.49
C LEU A 43 -3.37 -2.55 -4.18
N GLN A 44 -2.51 -3.51 -3.92
CA GLN A 44 -2.58 -4.86 -4.46
C GLN A 44 -2.85 -5.88 -3.35
N TYR A 45 -3.54 -6.95 -3.72
CA TYR A 45 -3.87 -8.07 -2.86
C TYR A 45 -3.38 -9.37 -3.49
N GLN A 46 -2.80 -10.24 -2.67
CA GLN A 46 -2.42 -11.60 -3.02
C GLN A 46 -3.18 -12.56 -2.10
N LYS A 47 -4.07 -13.36 -2.67
CA LYS A 47 -4.81 -14.38 -1.92
C LYS A 47 -3.84 -15.42 -1.35
N ARG A 48 -4.06 -15.88 -0.12
CA ARG A 48 -3.29 -16.98 0.49
C ARG A 48 -3.24 -18.20 -0.45
N GLY A 49 -2.04 -18.72 -0.68
CA GLY A 49 -1.79 -19.83 -1.60
C GLY A 49 -1.66 -19.44 -3.08
N SER A 50 -1.84 -18.17 -3.43
CA SER A 50 -1.56 -17.64 -4.77
C SER A 50 -0.20 -16.93 -4.81
N THR A 51 0.43 -16.94 -5.98
CA THR A 51 1.61 -16.12 -6.28
C THR A 51 1.23 -14.81 -6.99
N ALA A 52 0.00 -14.69 -7.48
CA ALA A 52 -0.46 -13.54 -8.26
C ALA A 52 -0.90 -12.36 -7.38
N TRP A 53 -0.55 -11.15 -7.81
CA TRP A 53 -0.98 -9.91 -7.20
C TRP A 53 -2.04 -9.23 -8.07
N SER A 54 -3.18 -8.89 -7.50
CA SER A 54 -4.25 -8.17 -8.19
C SER A 54 -4.42 -6.77 -7.61
N THR A 55 -4.59 -5.76 -8.46
CA THR A 55 -4.87 -4.40 -7.99
C THR A 55 -6.32 -4.31 -7.53
N VAL A 56 -6.53 -4.00 -6.26
CA VAL A 56 -7.87 -3.85 -5.66
C VAL A 56 -8.28 -2.38 -5.55
N LYS A 57 -7.32 -1.46 -5.56
CA LYS A 57 -7.57 -0.02 -5.57
C LYS A 57 -6.39 0.76 -6.10
N THR A 58 -6.64 1.99 -6.54
CA THR A 58 -5.60 3.00 -6.76
C THR A 58 -5.90 4.18 -5.86
N VAL A 59 -4.89 4.63 -5.10
CA VAL A 59 -4.98 5.78 -4.20
C VAL A 59 -3.97 6.84 -4.62
N LYS A 60 -4.21 8.09 -4.26
CA LYS A 60 -3.26 9.18 -4.48
C LYS A 60 -2.59 9.53 -3.15
N SER A 61 -1.27 9.68 -3.13
CA SER A 61 -0.57 10.11 -1.93
C SER A 61 -0.95 11.54 -1.55
N ASP A 62 -1.11 11.80 -0.24
CA ASP A 62 -1.49 13.11 0.28
C ASP A 62 -0.32 14.11 0.27
N GLY A 63 -0.55 15.31 0.81
CA GLY A 63 0.46 16.39 0.91
C GLY A 63 1.69 16.05 1.77
N ARG A 64 1.68 14.91 2.46
CA ARG A 64 2.81 14.38 3.26
C ARG A 64 3.29 13.03 2.75
N GLY A 65 2.78 12.57 1.59
CA GLY A 65 3.13 11.27 1.01
C GLY A 65 2.39 10.09 1.65
N ASN A 66 1.43 10.31 2.54
CA ASN A 66 0.69 9.22 3.18
C ASN A 66 -0.32 8.60 2.21
N LEU A 67 -0.60 7.32 2.45
CA LEU A 67 -1.57 6.51 1.74
C LEU A 67 -2.58 6.01 2.76
N LYS A 68 -3.86 6.09 2.42
CA LYS A 68 -4.95 5.53 3.23
C LYS A 68 -6.11 5.13 2.35
N THR A 69 -6.62 3.93 2.56
CA THR A 69 -7.88 3.47 1.96
C THR A 69 -8.52 2.38 2.79
N THR A 70 -9.79 2.12 2.53
CA THR A 70 -10.50 0.95 3.02
C THR A 70 -10.80 -0.06 1.91
N VAL A 71 -10.82 -1.33 2.29
CA VAL A 71 -11.24 -2.49 1.47
C VAL A 71 -12.03 -3.49 2.33
N LYS A 72 -12.72 -4.42 1.70
CA LYS A 72 -13.46 -5.49 2.40
C LYS A 72 -12.55 -6.70 2.59
N ALA A 73 -12.52 -7.24 3.81
CA ALA A 73 -11.88 -8.53 4.10
C ALA A 73 -12.73 -9.66 3.51
N THR A 74 -12.23 -10.38 2.50
CA THR A 74 -13.00 -11.45 1.83
C THR A 74 -12.46 -12.84 2.09
N ALA A 75 -11.14 -12.96 2.22
CA ALA A 75 -10.40 -14.18 2.53
C ALA A 75 -9.00 -13.79 3.04
N ASP A 76 -8.26 -14.78 3.54
CA ASP A 76 -6.86 -14.65 3.89
C ASP A 76 -5.99 -14.27 2.71
N GLY A 77 -5.02 -13.39 2.97
CA GLY A 77 -4.03 -12.98 1.98
C GLY A 77 -3.26 -11.76 2.42
N SER A 78 -2.39 -11.28 1.54
CA SER A 78 -1.49 -10.17 1.84
C SER A 78 -1.80 -8.93 1.01
N PHE A 79 -1.66 -7.76 1.61
CA PHE A 79 -1.71 -6.47 0.93
C PHE A 79 -0.32 -5.90 0.71
N ARG A 80 -0.14 -5.19 -0.41
CA ARG A 80 1.02 -4.33 -0.65
C ARG A 80 0.62 -3.09 -1.43
N TYR A 81 1.36 -2.01 -1.25
CA TYR A 81 1.32 -0.89 -2.18
C TYR A 81 2.35 -1.06 -3.29
N SER A 82 2.00 -0.63 -4.50
CA SER A 82 2.84 -0.65 -5.69
C SER A 82 2.81 0.70 -6.37
N PHE A 83 3.97 1.35 -6.42
CA PHE A 83 4.19 2.60 -7.13
C PHE A 83 4.87 2.29 -8.47
N ALA A 84 4.26 2.74 -9.57
CA ALA A 84 4.73 2.44 -10.92
C ALA A 84 6.00 3.18 -11.34
N GLY A 85 6.46 4.14 -10.52
CA GLY A 85 7.55 5.02 -10.90
C GLY A 85 7.08 6.21 -11.74
N THR A 86 8.02 7.08 -12.03
CA THR A 86 7.92 8.24 -12.93
C THR A 86 9.24 8.33 -13.71
N SER A 87 9.35 9.28 -14.64
CA SER A 87 10.60 9.52 -15.38
C SER A 87 11.83 9.82 -14.50
N THR A 88 11.61 10.34 -13.28
CA THR A 88 12.70 10.75 -12.36
C THR A 88 12.73 9.97 -11.05
N THR A 89 11.80 9.02 -10.86
CA THR A 89 11.72 8.21 -9.63
C THR A 89 11.40 6.77 -10.00
N PRO A 90 12.24 5.79 -9.64
CA PRO A 90 12.00 4.40 -10.01
C PRO A 90 10.73 3.84 -9.35
N ALA A 91 10.19 2.78 -9.94
CA ALA A 91 9.10 2.00 -9.38
C ALA A 91 9.52 1.34 -8.05
N VAL A 92 8.56 1.14 -7.14
CA VAL A 92 8.82 0.43 -5.88
C VAL A 92 7.55 -0.27 -5.40
N ASN A 93 7.71 -1.47 -4.85
CA ASN A 93 6.66 -2.16 -4.10
C ASN A 93 7.01 -2.07 -2.60
N SER A 94 5.99 -1.93 -1.74
CA SER A 94 6.20 -2.15 -0.30
C SER A 94 6.51 -3.63 -0.03
N GLY A 95 6.88 -3.92 1.21
CA GLY A 95 6.66 -5.25 1.78
C GLY A 95 5.18 -5.67 1.69
N ALA A 96 4.89 -6.89 2.10
CA ALA A 96 3.55 -7.42 2.16
C ALA A 96 3.08 -7.47 3.63
N ASP A 97 1.81 -7.19 3.86
CA ASP A 97 1.17 -7.30 5.18
C ASP A 97 0.03 -8.31 5.11
N TYR A 98 0.04 -9.32 5.97
CA TYR A 98 -0.85 -10.49 5.89
C TYR A 98 -2.06 -10.33 6.79
N VAL A 99 -3.25 -10.45 6.21
CA VAL A 99 -4.53 -10.34 6.90
C VAL A 99 -5.09 -11.74 7.16
N ASP A 100 -5.33 -12.04 8.43
CA ASP A 100 -6.09 -13.21 8.88
C ASP A 100 -7.59 -12.89 8.92
N VAL A 101 -8.38 -13.55 8.06
CA VAL A 101 -9.83 -13.34 7.94
C VAL A 101 -10.59 -14.49 8.59
N ARG A 102 -11.43 -14.15 9.57
CA ARG A 102 -12.19 -15.11 10.40
C ARG A 102 -13.71 -15.04 10.22
#